data_AF-S7RSB2-F1
#
_entry.id   AF-S7RSB2-F1
#
_cell.length_a   1.000
_cell.length_b   1.000
_cell.length_c   1.000
_cell.angle_alpha   90.00
_cell.angle_beta   90.00
_cell.angle_gamma   90.00
#
_symmetry.space_group_name_H-M   'P 1'
#
loop_
_entity.id
_entity.type
_entity.pdbx_description
1 polymer ?
#
loop_
_entity_poly.entity_id
_entity_poly.type
_entity_poly.pdbx_seq_one_letter_code
_entity_poly.pdbx_strand_id
1 'polypeptide(L)'
;MVARPRQEAEHQNDQVPSLRAKVEDIVHRAFWDEALEALSNPTASSQVHRLQALYKDLYDALKYILPSNHPVLATLGSPLSPTSSPLLSAITHLREVVTALRERCAPARDQYIDELLHRLDDANPRLPVGELANIVVEVVKSILKFTEVMKDDLAQFVLGTMGEKQLRAAIREEARRGERQLVIEIWGEQRTQELWIQWVSAFNGTYLTTGVELGRHIWIPRLVEALGSVIAVSSPELPINDGASEGQNDNVLPPPLFVSGPSLLYVQNYLQALVIAAALRSLTRLPPSGPATENTSFMDRVWALLKAEIDGEPGSGGTKLINLADEVVRARKSLGEPLDAAEEEKLRAAVKRTLQIDDPVYVLLQKRLLSVITTRLVQSAQRKQQPMAPAHLQSGRERPGKRPRLVIDDEPEESRERTPEGEVIVKGFEDPVLVRAIGEAVGRLRSKVEWTREVWHDLTDGESVAGTQTYQGT
;
A
#
# COMPACT_ATOMS: atom_id res chain seq x y z
N MET A 1 3.82 32.54 6.19
CA MET A 1 4.72 32.64 5.03
C MET A 1 5.56 31.37 5.00
N VAL A 2 5.11 30.36 4.26
CA VAL A 2 5.86 29.11 4.08
C VAL A 2 6.54 29.21 2.73
N ALA A 3 7.88 29.10 2.74
CA ALA A 3 8.71 29.20 1.56
C ALA A 3 8.36 28.07 0.57
N ARG A 4 7.97 28.48 -0.65
CA ARG A 4 7.91 27.58 -1.81
C ARG A 4 9.30 26.98 -2.06
N PRO A 5 9.44 25.68 -2.32
CA PRO A 5 10.67 25.19 -2.92
C PRO A 5 10.79 25.81 -4.33
N ARG A 6 11.89 26.53 -4.53
CA ARG A 6 12.33 27.08 -5.81
C ARG A 6 12.55 25.94 -6.81
N GLN A 7 11.91 26.09 -7.97
CA GLN A 7 12.50 25.94 -9.30
C GLN A 7 13.32 24.66 -9.56
N GLU A 8 12.63 23.63 -10.07
CA GLU A 8 13.18 22.72 -11.09
C GLU A 8 13.19 23.43 -12.46
N ALA A 9 13.91 24.55 -12.53
CA ALA A 9 14.28 25.16 -13.80
C ALA A 9 15.80 25.25 -13.81
N GLU A 10 16.39 24.82 -14.92
CA GLU A 10 17.83 24.71 -15.16
C GLU A 10 18.47 23.43 -14.62
N HIS A 11 18.13 22.27 -15.19
CA HIS A 11 19.04 21.19 -15.58
C HIS A 11 18.34 20.32 -16.66
N GLN A 12 17.75 20.97 -17.69
CA GLN A 12 17.46 20.29 -18.96
C GLN A 12 18.77 20.17 -19.75
N ASN A 13 19.62 19.24 -19.32
CA ASN A 13 20.72 18.75 -20.14
C ASN A 13 20.13 17.98 -21.32
N ASP A 14 20.35 18.47 -22.55
CA ASP A 14 20.64 17.75 -23.82
C ASP A 14 20.22 16.27 -23.98
N GLN A 15 19.08 15.84 -23.44
CA GLN A 15 18.50 14.55 -23.76
C GLN A 15 17.72 14.69 -25.05
N VAL A 16 18.26 14.06 -26.11
CA VAL A 16 17.57 13.90 -27.39
C VAL A 16 16.13 13.46 -27.09
N PRO A 17 15.09 14.22 -27.52
CA PRO A 17 13.72 13.88 -27.21
C PRO A 17 13.45 12.46 -27.67
N SER A 18 12.94 11.65 -26.74
CA SER A 18 12.66 10.23 -27.00
C SER A 18 11.81 10.11 -28.26
N LEU A 19 12.02 9.06 -29.04
CA LEU A 19 11.24 8.81 -30.27
C LEU A 19 9.73 8.91 -29.99
N ARG A 20 9.30 8.43 -28.81
CA ARG A 20 7.92 8.51 -28.32
C ARG A 20 7.42 9.96 -28.24
N ALA A 21 8.18 10.86 -27.62
CA ALA A 21 7.79 12.27 -27.51
C ALA A 21 7.64 12.94 -28.89
N LYS A 22 8.54 12.63 -29.83
CA LYS A 22 8.43 13.15 -31.21
C LYS A 22 7.20 12.63 -31.94
N VAL A 23 6.88 11.34 -31.79
CA VAL A 23 5.68 10.75 -32.40
C VAL A 23 4.42 11.37 -31.79
N GLU A 24 4.39 11.55 -30.47
CA GLU A 24 3.28 12.21 -29.78
C GLU A 24 3.07 13.66 -30.26
N ASP A 25 4.14 14.45 -30.40
CA ASP A 25 4.08 15.81 -30.94
C ASP A 25 3.56 15.84 -32.39
N ILE A 26 4.01 14.91 -33.25
CA ILE A 26 3.55 14.81 -34.64
C ILE A 26 2.06 14.45 -34.69
N VAL A 27 1.63 13.46 -33.88
CA VAL A 27 0.23 13.03 -33.82
C VAL A 27 -0.65 14.16 -33.28
N HIS A 28 -0.23 14.85 -32.22
CA HIS A 28 -0.95 15.99 -31.67
C HIS A 28 -1.07 17.13 -32.68
N ARG A 29 0.02 17.48 -33.39
CA ARG A 29 -0.03 18.49 -34.45
C ARG A 29 -0.99 18.08 -35.57
N ALA A 30 -0.87 16.85 -36.08
CA ALA A 30 -1.74 16.34 -37.13
C ALA A 30 -3.22 16.37 -36.74
N PHE A 31 -3.54 16.00 -35.49
CA PHE A 31 -4.91 16.07 -34.97
C PHE A 31 -5.47 17.50 -34.98
N TRP A 32 -4.70 18.49 -34.57
CA TRP A 32 -5.15 19.89 -34.54
C TRP A 32 -5.21 20.53 -35.93
N ASP A 33 -4.28 20.17 -36.82
CA ASP A 33 -4.30 20.61 -38.22
C ASP A 33 -5.54 20.06 -38.95
N GLU A 34 -5.87 18.77 -38.75
CA GLU A 34 -7.11 18.15 -39.26
C GLU A 34 -8.36 18.83 -38.68
N ALA A 35 -8.34 19.15 -37.38
CA ALA A 35 -9.43 19.87 -36.73
C ALA A 35 -9.67 21.23 -37.39
N LEU A 36 -8.59 21.98 -37.63
CA LEU A 36 -8.64 23.30 -38.24
C LEU A 36 -9.12 23.23 -39.69
N GLU A 37 -8.64 22.26 -40.47
CA GLU A 37 -9.06 22.05 -41.86
C GLU A 37 -10.55 21.71 -41.95
N ALA A 38 -11.03 20.77 -41.12
CA ALA A 38 -12.43 20.36 -41.08
C ALA A 38 -13.37 21.50 -40.64
N LEU A 39 -12.95 22.31 -39.66
CA LEU A 39 -13.74 23.44 -39.17
C LEU A 39 -13.71 24.64 -40.14
N SER A 40 -12.62 24.83 -40.89
CA SER A 40 -12.51 25.89 -41.89
C SER A 40 -13.35 25.61 -43.15
N ASN A 41 -13.77 24.36 -43.36
CA ASN A 41 -14.67 24.00 -44.45
C ASN A 41 -16.05 24.67 -44.23
N PRO A 42 -16.59 25.43 -45.21
CA PRO A 42 -17.89 26.10 -45.06
C PRO A 42 -19.08 25.14 -44.97
N THR A 43 -18.87 23.84 -45.17
CA THR A 43 -19.91 22.81 -45.08
C THR A 43 -20.27 22.54 -43.61
N ALA A 44 -21.48 22.95 -43.19
CA ALA A 44 -21.94 22.81 -41.81
C ALA A 44 -21.89 21.37 -41.27
N SER A 45 -22.14 20.34 -42.10
CA SER A 45 -22.08 18.94 -41.66
C SER A 45 -20.68 18.50 -41.23
N SER A 46 -19.64 18.94 -41.94
CA SER A 46 -18.24 18.66 -41.60
C SER A 46 -17.86 19.38 -40.30
N GLN A 47 -18.26 20.65 -40.17
CA GLN A 47 -18.03 21.43 -38.95
C GLN A 47 -18.71 20.82 -37.73
N VAL A 48 -19.99 20.46 -37.83
CA VAL A 48 -20.76 19.87 -36.73
C VAL A 48 -20.16 18.55 -36.27
N HIS A 49 -19.79 17.67 -37.20
CA HIS A 49 -19.15 16.40 -36.85
C HIS A 49 -17.83 16.62 -36.09
N ARG A 50 -16.98 17.55 -36.55
CA ARG A 50 -15.71 17.84 -35.87
C ARG A 50 -15.91 18.52 -34.51
N LEU A 51 -16.84 19.46 -34.41
CA LEU A 51 -17.20 20.11 -33.14
C LEU A 51 -17.70 19.09 -32.12
N GLN A 52 -18.51 18.12 -32.53
CA GLN A 52 -19.01 17.07 -31.65
C GLN A 52 -17.87 16.21 -31.07
N ALA A 53 -16.85 15.89 -31.87
CA ALA A 53 -15.66 15.21 -31.39
C ALA A 53 -14.91 16.05 -30.34
N LEU A 54 -14.65 17.34 -30.63
CA LEU A 54 -14.00 18.26 -29.68
C LEU A 54 -14.82 18.44 -28.38
N TYR A 55 -16.15 18.42 -28.47
CA TYR A 55 -17.02 18.52 -27.30
C TYR A 55 -16.94 17.28 -26.41
N LYS A 56 -16.78 16.11 -27.02
CA LYS A 56 -16.54 14.88 -26.28
C LYS A 56 -15.20 14.93 -25.56
N ASP A 57 -14.14 15.41 -26.22
CA ASP A 57 -12.82 15.57 -25.59
C ASP A 57 -12.89 16.56 -24.41
N LEU A 58 -13.59 17.68 -24.57
CA LEU A 58 -13.86 18.63 -23.50
C LEU A 58 -14.67 18.01 -22.36
N TYR A 59 -15.71 17.23 -22.67
CA TYR A 59 -16.51 16.53 -21.66
C TYR A 59 -15.65 15.59 -20.82
N ASP A 60 -14.81 14.78 -21.47
CA ASP A 60 -13.94 13.83 -20.80
C ASP A 60 -12.87 14.50 -19.93
N ALA A 61 -12.36 15.66 -20.36
CA ALA A 61 -11.45 16.47 -19.56
C ALA A 61 -12.13 17.15 -18.36
N LEU A 62 -13.35 17.67 -18.56
CA LEU A 62 -14.06 18.51 -17.58
C LEU A 62 -14.87 17.72 -16.54
N LYS A 63 -15.23 16.46 -16.80
CA LYS A 63 -16.07 15.65 -15.88
C LYS A 63 -15.48 15.43 -14.48
N TYR A 64 -14.18 15.61 -14.32
CA TYR A 64 -13.49 15.52 -13.03
C TYR A 64 -13.40 16.86 -12.29
N ILE A 65 -13.60 17.97 -13.01
CA ILE A 65 -13.50 19.34 -12.47
C ILE A 65 -14.90 19.89 -12.14
N LEU A 66 -15.90 19.56 -12.95
CA LEU A 66 -17.27 20.02 -12.80
C LEU A 66 -18.16 18.95 -12.12
N PRO A 67 -19.22 19.33 -11.39
CA PRO A 67 -20.18 18.37 -10.81
C PRO A 67 -20.89 17.61 -11.93
N SER A 68 -21.25 16.35 -11.67
CA SER A 68 -21.91 15.49 -12.68
C SER A 68 -23.24 16.02 -13.20
N ASN A 69 -23.92 16.91 -12.45
CA ASN A 69 -25.17 17.56 -12.82
C ASN A 69 -24.99 18.99 -13.39
N HIS A 70 -23.77 19.40 -13.73
CA HIS A 70 -23.50 20.75 -14.24
C HIS A 70 -24.06 20.95 -15.65
N PRO A 71 -24.73 22.10 -15.96
CA PRO A 71 -25.34 22.34 -17.26
C PRO A 71 -24.34 22.25 -18.42
N VAL A 72 -23.11 22.73 -18.23
CA VAL A 72 -22.04 22.61 -19.25
C VAL A 72 -21.75 21.16 -19.64
N LEU A 73 -21.72 20.22 -18.69
CA LEU A 73 -21.49 18.81 -19.01
C LEU A 73 -22.68 18.21 -19.77
N ALA A 74 -23.90 18.61 -19.41
CA ALA A 74 -25.10 18.21 -20.15
C ALA A 74 -25.08 18.73 -21.59
N THR A 75 -24.69 19.99 -21.81
CA THR A 75 -24.55 20.57 -23.16
C THR A 75 -23.49 19.87 -23.98
N LEU A 76 -22.29 19.64 -23.42
CA LEU A 76 -21.18 18.96 -24.11
C LEU A 76 -21.48 17.48 -24.43
N GLY A 77 -22.25 16.80 -23.57
CA GLY A 77 -22.68 15.41 -23.78
C GLY A 77 -23.86 15.25 -24.73
N SER A 78 -24.57 16.35 -25.07
CA SER A 78 -25.75 16.32 -25.94
C SER A 78 -25.37 16.46 -27.43
N PRO A 79 -26.14 15.87 -28.36
CA PRO A 79 -25.91 16.09 -29.79
C PRO A 79 -26.13 17.57 -30.15
N LEU A 80 -25.24 18.12 -30.98
CA LEU A 80 -25.35 19.51 -31.44
C LEU A 80 -26.66 19.73 -32.19
N SER A 81 -27.38 20.79 -31.83
CA SER A 81 -28.60 21.18 -32.53
C SER A 81 -28.29 21.58 -33.97
N PRO A 82 -29.17 21.26 -34.95
CA PRO A 82 -28.98 21.69 -36.32
C PRO A 82 -29.01 23.22 -36.38
N THR A 83 -27.87 23.82 -36.74
CA THR A 83 -27.67 25.28 -36.82
C THR A 83 -27.08 25.65 -38.16
N SER A 84 -27.48 26.80 -38.69
CA SER A 84 -26.92 27.39 -39.91
C SER A 84 -25.56 28.05 -39.68
N SER A 85 -25.12 28.18 -38.42
CA SER A 85 -23.82 28.78 -38.07
C SER A 85 -23.14 28.03 -36.92
N PRO A 86 -22.61 26.81 -37.16
CA PRO A 86 -22.06 25.93 -36.12
C PRO A 86 -20.94 26.57 -35.29
N LEU A 87 -20.03 27.32 -35.92
CA LEU A 87 -18.90 27.94 -35.22
C LEU A 87 -19.34 29.03 -34.23
N LEU A 88 -20.34 29.84 -34.58
CA LEU A 88 -20.85 30.88 -33.69
C LEU A 88 -21.57 30.27 -32.49
N SER A 89 -22.37 29.22 -32.70
CA SER A 89 -22.96 28.45 -31.61
C SER A 89 -21.89 27.78 -30.74
N ALA A 90 -20.79 27.34 -31.34
CA ALA A 90 -19.67 26.77 -30.59
C ALA A 90 -18.98 27.80 -29.70
N ILE A 91 -18.74 29.01 -30.22
CA ILE A 91 -18.17 30.13 -29.45
C ILE A 91 -19.04 30.46 -28.24
N THR A 92 -20.37 30.46 -28.39
CA THR A 92 -21.27 30.70 -27.24
C THR A 92 -21.17 29.62 -26.18
N HIS A 93 -21.13 28.34 -26.55
CA HIS A 93 -20.95 27.25 -25.58
C HIS A 93 -19.56 27.28 -24.94
N LEU A 94 -18.50 27.59 -25.70
CA LEU A 94 -17.15 27.71 -25.15
C LEU A 94 -17.05 28.86 -24.14
N ARG A 95 -17.79 29.97 -24.36
CA ARG A 95 -17.89 31.05 -23.37
C ARG A 95 -18.52 30.57 -22.06
N GLU A 96 -19.58 29.77 -22.13
CA GLU A 96 -20.19 29.16 -20.95
C GLU A 96 -19.23 28.19 -20.24
N VAL A 97 -18.48 27.38 -20.99
CA VAL A 97 -17.44 26.48 -20.44
C VAL A 97 -16.38 27.29 -19.70
N VAL A 98 -15.81 28.33 -20.33
CA VAL A 98 -14.75 29.15 -19.74
C VAL A 98 -15.26 29.92 -18.51
N THR A 99 -16.52 30.38 -18.52
CA THR A 99 -17.15 31.02 -17.37
C THR A 99 -17.33 30.04 -16.21
N ALA A 100 -17.79 28.82 -16.48
CA ALA A 100 -17.90 27.78 -15.45
C ALA A 100 -16.52 27.38 -14.87
N LEU A 101 -15.47 27.39 -15.69
CA LEU A 101 -14.10 27.18 -15.22
C LEU A 101 -13.62 28.33 -14.33
N ARG A 102 -14.01 29.58 -14.63
CA ARG A 102 -13.69 30.75 -13.81
C ARG A 102 -14.23 30.65 -12.39
N GLU A 103 -15.45 30.18 -12.25
CA GLU A 103 -16.10 30.05 -10.94
C GLU A 103 -15.41 29.04 -10.02
N ARG A 104 -14.53 28.19 -10.57
CA ARG A 104 -13.86 27.09 -9.86
C ARG A 104 -12.35 27.17 -9.83
N CYS A 105 -11.75 28.04 -10.63
CA CYS A 105 -10.30 28.19 -10.65
C CYS A 105 -9.79 28.96 -9.43
N ALA A 106 -8.52 28.75 -9.10
CA ALA A 106 -7.85 29.58 -8.13
C ALA A 106 -7.67 31.02 -8.67
N PRO A 107 -7.76 32.08 -7.84
CA PRO A 107 -7.63 33.47 -8.30
C PRO A 107 -6.32 33.77 -9.04
N ALA A 108 -5.26 32.99 -8.79
CA ALA A 108 -3.98 33.08 -9.49
C ALA A 108 -4.07 32.76 -11.00
N ARG A 109 -5.19 32.19 -11.45
CA ARG A 109 -5.43 31.76 -12.84
C ARG A 109 -6.43 32.65 -13.59
N ASP A 110 -7.06 33.61 -12.91
CA ASP A 110 -8.12 34.45 -13.48
C ASP A 110 -7.67 35.19 -14.74
N GLN A 111 -6.42 35.68 -14.77
CA GLN A 111 -5.87 36.36 -15.94
C GLN A 111 -5.89 35.48 -17.19
N TYR A 112 -5.55 34.19 -17.07
CA TYR A 112 -5.54 33.28 -18.21
C TYR A 112 -6.95 33.03 -18.74
N ILE A 113 -7.94 32.93 -17.84
CA ILE A 113 -9.35 32.79 -18.20
C ILE A 113 -9.88 34.07 -18.86
N ASP A 114 -9.52 35.23 -18.33
CA ASP A 114 -9.87 36.53 -18.91
C ASP A 114 -9.32 36.67 -20.34
N GLU A 115 -8.10 36.20 -20.60
CA GLU A 115 -7.52 36.14 -21.96
C GLU A 115 -8.33 35.22 -22.89
N LEU A 116 -8.82 34.07 -22.41
CA LEU A 116 -9.67 33.18 -23.20
C LEU A 116 -11.06 33.77 -23.49
N LEU A 117 -11.67 34.40 -22.49
CA LEU A 117 -12.95 35.10 -22.65
C LEU A 117 -12.81 36.24 -23.67
N HIS A 118 -11.74 37.03 -23.57
CA HIS A 118 -11.51 38.13 -24.51
C HIS A 118 -11.34 37.64 -25.95
N ARG A 119 -10.60 36.53 -26.17
CA ARG A 119 -10.48 35.91 -27.51
C ARG A 119 -11.83 35.43 -28.06
N LEU A 120 -12.71 34.91 -27.21
CA LEU A 120 -14.06 34.50 -27.61
C LEU A 120 -14.97 35.71 -27.88
N ASP A 121 -14.74 36.85 -27.23
CA ASP A 121 -15.49 38.09 -27.45
C ASP A 121 -15.06 38.82 -28.73
N ASP A 122 -13.80 38.68 -29.13
CA ASP A 122 -13.30 39.18 -30.42
C ASP A 122 -13.86 38.41 -31.63
N ALA A 123 -14.42 37.22 -31.39
CA ALA A 123 -15.01 36.36 -32.42
C ALA A 123 -16.35 36.93 -32.92
N ASN A 124 -16.28 37.85 -33.87
CA ASN A 124 -17.43 38.51 -34.50
C ASN A 124 -17.93 37.72 -35.73
N PRO A 125 -19.24 37.64 -36.01
CA PRO A 125 -19.78 37.07 -37.25
C PRO A 125 -19.24 37.68 -38.56
N ARG A 126 -18.56 38.83 -38.49
CA ARG A 126 -17.89 39.47 -39.64
C ARG A 126 -16.56 38.83 -40.02
N LEU A 127 -15.98 37.98 -39.16
CA LEU A 127 -14.71 37.34 -39.43
C LEU A 127 -14.85 36.23 -40.48
N PRO A 128 -13.81 35.98 -41.29
CA PRO A 128 -13.75 34.82 -42.16
C PRO A 128 -13.94 33.50 -41.38
N VAL A 129 -14.58 32.52 -42.00
CA VAL A 129 -14.83 31.19 -41.38
C VAL A 129 -13.56 30.54 -40.87
N GLY A 130 -12.45 30.66 -41.60
CA GLY A 130 -11.15 30.12 -41.17
C GLY A 130 -10.60 30.78 -39.91
N GLU A 131 -10.83 32.08 -39.71
CA GLU A 131 -10.43 32.78 -38.49
C GLU A 131 -11.29 32.35 -37.29
N LEU A 132 -12.60 32.20 -37.48
CA LEU A 132 -13.50 31.66 -36.47
C LEU A 132 -13.12 30.21 -36.08
N ALA A 133 -12.81 29.37 -37.06
CA ALA A 133 -12.35 28.01 -36.85
C ALA A 133 -11.05 27.97 -36.03
N ASN A 134 -10.09 28.85 -36.36
CA ASN A 134 -8.83 28.98 -35.62
C ASN A 134 -9.06 29.40 -34.16
N ILE A 135 -9.93 30.37 -33.92
CA ILE A 135 -10.28 30.80 -32.55
C ILE A 135 -10.88 29.63 -31.75
N VAL A 136 -11.83 28.89 -32.33
CA VAL A 136 -12.45 27.73 -31.68
C VAL A 136 -11.41 26.67 -31.34
N VAL A 137 -10.54 26.29 -32.28
CA VAL A 137 -9.49 25.28 -32.05
C VAL A 137 -8.52 25.71 -30.95
N GLU A 138 -8.02 26.94 -31.01
CA GLU A 138 -7.05 27.45 -30.03
C GLU A 138 -7.66 27.59 -28.63
N VAL A 139 -8.94 27.97 -28.53
CA VAL A 139 -9.64 28.03 -27.24
C VAL A 139 -9.88 26.62 -26.69
N VAL A 140 -10.33 25.66 -27.49
CA VAL A 140 -10.51 24.25 -27.05
C VAL A 140 -9.18 23.68 -26.55
N LYS A 141 -8.11 23.85 -27.31
CA LYS A 141 -6.75 23.42 -26.93
C LYS A 141 -6.29 24.07 -25.63
N SER A 142 -6.57 25.35 -25.46
CA SER A 142 -6.26 26.09 -24.23
C SER A 142 -7.06 25.61 -23.04
N ILE A 143 -8.36 25.32 -23.22
CA ILE A 143 -9.21 24.71 -22.18
C ILE A 143 -8.65 23.36 -21.78
N LEU A 144 -8.37 22.45 -22.72
CA LEU A 144 -7.81 21.13 -22.41
C LEU A 144 -6.50 21.24 -21.62
N LYS A 145 -5.58 22.09 -22.06
CA LYS A 145 -4.33 22.35 -21.33
C LYS A 145 -4.59 22.92 -19.93
N PHE A 146 -5.54 23.84 -19.81
CA PHE A 146 -5.90 24.45 -18.54
C PHE A 146 -6.56 23.46 -17.58
N THR A 147 -7.35 22.51 -18.08
CA THR A 147 -7.96 21.47 -17.26
C THR A 147 -6.92 20.58 -16.58
N GLU A 148 -5.80 20.26 -17.24
CA GLU A 148 -4.70 19.53 -16.59
C GLU A 148 -4.09 20.33 -15.43
N VAL A 149 -3.83 21.62 -15.64
CA VAL A 149 -3.35 22.52 -14.57
C VAL A 149 -4.36 22.63 -13.43
N MET A 150 -5.66 22.69 -13.73
CA MET A 150 -6.70 22.71 -12.71
C MET A 150 -6.83 21.39 -11.96
N LYS A 151 -6.59 20.24 -12.60
CA LYS A 151 -6.52 18.94 -11.91
C LYS A 151 -5.37 18.94 -10.91
N ASP A 152 -4.21 19.48 -11.29
CA ASP A 152 -3.07 19.63 -10.38
C ASP A 152 -3.39 20.58 -9.22
N ASP A 153 -3.96 21.77 -9.52
CA ASP A 153 -4.35 22.75 -8.51
C ASP A 153 -5.41 22.15 -7.55
N LEU A 154 -6.37 21.37 -8.06
CA LEU A 154 -7.40 20.68 -7.27
C LEU A 154 -6.79 19.57 -6.43
N ALA A 155 -5.90 18.75 -6.99
CA ALA A 155 -5.18 17.73 -6.24
C ALA A 155 -4.37 18.36 -5.11
N GLN A 156 -3.64 19.45 -5.37
CA GLN A 156 -2.90 20.20 -4.35
C GLN A 156 -3.82 20.83 -3.31
N PHE A 157 -4.96 21.39 -3.72
CA PHE A 157 -5.93 22.00 -2.80
C PHE A 157 -6.59 20.95 -1.91
N VAL A 158 -7.02 19.82 -2.47
CA VAL A 158 -7.60 18.71 -1.72
C VAL A 158 -6.56 18.18 -0.72
N LEU A 159 -5.33 17.93 -1.15
CA LEU A 159 -4.26 17.49 -0.25
C LEU A 159 -3.91 18.54 0.82
N GLY A 160 -3.98 19.83 0.48
CA GLY A 160 -3.68 20.93 1.39
C GLY A 160 -4.79 21.28 2.39
N THR A 161 -6.04 20.91 2.10
CA THR A 161 -7.20 21.14 2.98
C THR A 161 -7.53 19.94 3.85
N MET A 162 -7.07 18.75 3.49
CA MET A 162 -7.21 17.55 4.31
C MET A 162 -6.35 17.64 5.58
N GLY A 163 -6.94 17.35 6.73
CA GLY A 163 -6.16 17.13 7.95
C GLY A 163 -5.25 15.91 7.78
N GLU A 164 -4.15 15.85 8.53
CA GLU A 164 -3.18 14.73 8.45
C GLU A 164 -3.84 13.35 8.59
N LYS A 165 -4.87 13.24 9.45
CA LYS A 165 -5.66 12.00 9.61
C LYS A 165 -6.43 11.63 8.34
N GLN A 166 -7.13 12.59 7.73
CA GLN A 166 -7.90 12.38 6.50
C GLN A 166 -6.96 12.04 5.34
N LEU A 167 -5.83 12.73 5.25
CA LEU A 167 -4.81 12.44 4.25
C LEU A 167 -4.26 11.02 4.39
N ARG A 168 -3.91 10.59 5.62
CA ARG A 168 -3.47 9.22 5.89
C ARG A 168 -4.54 8.20 5.51
N ALA A 169 -5.81 8.45 5.86
CA ALA A 169 -6.92 7.56 5.50
C ALA A 169 -7.11 7.47 3.98
N ALA A 170 -7.03 8.58 3.25
CA ALA A 170 -7.13 8.60 1.80
C ALA A 170 -5.94 7.91 1.10
N ILE A 171 -4.71 8.14 1.57
CA ILE A 171 -3.52 7.42 1.10
C ILE A 171 -3.66 5.92 1.37
N ARG A 172 -4.15 5.55 2.56
CA ARG A 172 -4.41 4.16 2.92
C ARG A 172 -5.42 3.54 1.97
N GLU A 173 -6.54 4.20 1.71
CA GLU A 173 -7.58 3.76 0.77
C GLU A 173 -7.04 3.55 -0.64
N GLU A 174 -6.30 4.52 -1.16
CA GLU A 174 -5.70 4.43 -2.49
C GLU A 174 -4.68 3.30 -2.57
N ALA A 175 -3.83 3.13 -1.55
CA ALA A 175 -2.89 2.03 -1.48
C ALA A 175 -3.59 0.66 -1.42
N ARG A 176 -4.71 0.54 -0.70
CA ARG A 176 -5.52 -0.70 -0.69
C ARG A 176 -6.08 -1.02 -2.08
N ARG A 177 -6.68 -0.02 -2.75
CA ARG A 177 -7.22 -0.19 -4.11
C ARG A 177 -6.13 -0.53 -5.12
N GLY A 178 -5.00 0.18 -5.05
CA GLY A 178 -3.84 -0.05 -5.91
C GLY A 178 -3.24 -1.45 -5.75
N GLU A 179 -3.04 -1.92 -4.51
CA GLU A 179 -2.55 -3.28 -4.25
C GLU A 179 -3.49 -4.34 -4.80
N ARG A 180 -4.79 -4.23 -4.52
CA ARG A 180 -5.79 -5.19 -5.01
C ARG A 180 -5.85 -5.21 -6.53
N GLN A 181 -5.91 -4.02 -7.15
CA GLN A 181 -5.95 -3.89 -8.60
C GLN A 181 -4.71 -4.49 -9.25
N LEU A 182 -3.52 -4.23 -8.71
CA LEU A 182 -2.27 -4.78 -9.21
C LEU A 182 -2.26 -6.31 -9.17
N VAL A 183 -2.67 -6.92 -8.05
CA VAL A 183 -2.71 -8.38 -7.92
C VAL A 183 -3.75 -8.99 -8.86
N ILE A 184 -4.93 -8.38 -9.01
CA ILE A 184 -5.96 -8.84 -9.94
C ILE A 184 -5.50 -8.71 -11.40
N GLU A 185 -4.81 -7.62 -11.75
CA GLU A 185 -4.28 -7.42 -13.11
C GLU A 185 -3.22 -8.47 -13.46
N ILE A 186 -2.35 -8.83 -12.50
CA ILE A 186 -1.29 -9.80 -12.73
C ILE A 186 -1.85 -11.23 -12.78
N TRP A 187 -2.63 -11.68 -11.79
CA TRP A 187 -3.04 -13.09 -11.67
C TRP A 187 -4.48 -13.37 -12.11
N GLY A 188 -5.34 -12.36 -12.18
CA GLY A 188 -6.79 -12.54 -12.31
C GLY A 188 -7.45 -12.88 -10.97
N GLU A 189 -8.73 -12.50 -10.84
CA GLU A 189 -9.49 -12.69 -9.60
C GLU A 189 -9.68 -14.18 -9.25
N GLN A 190 -10.10 -14.99 -10.23
CA GLN A 190 -10.36 -16.41 -10.02
C GLN A 190 -9.10 -17.18 -9.58
N ARG A 191 -7.99 -17.01 -10.29
CA ARG A 191 -6.72 -17.68 -9.95
C ARG A 191 -6.19 -17.22 -8.60
N THR A 192 -6.36 -15.93 -8.26
CA THR A 192 -5.99 -15.40 -6.94
C THR A 192 -6.76 -16.12 -5.83
N GLN A 193 -8.07 -16.31 -6.01
CA GLN A 193 -8.90 -17.03 -5.06
C GLN A 193 -8.51 -18.52 -4.95
N GLU A 194 -8.26 -19.19 -6.08
CA GLU A 194 -7.84 -20.60 -6.11
C GLU A 194 -6.51 -20.80 -5.37
N LEU A 195 -5.50 -19.99 -5.67
CA LEU A 195 -4.19 -20.04 -5.00
C LEU A 195 -4.29 -19.71 -3.51
N TRP A 196 -5.17 -18.78 -3.12
CA TRP A 196 -5.44 -18.48 -1.71
C TRP A 196 -6.03 -19.70 -0.99
N ILE A 197 -7.08 -20.31 -1.55
CA ILE A 197 -7.73 -21.49 -0.96
C ILE A 197 -6.75 -22.66 -0.85
N GLN A 198 -5.98 -22.92 -1.92
CA GLN A 198 -4.95 -23.96 -1.93
C GLN A 198 -3.88 -23.72 -0.86
N TRP A 199 -3.41 -22.48 -0.72
CA TRP A 199 -2.38 -22.15 0.26
C TRP A 199 -2.88 -22.28 1.70
N VAL A 200 -4.14 -21.87 1.96
CA VAL A 200 -4.78 -22.01 3.27
C VAL A 200 -5.07 -23.48 3.60
N SER A 201 -5.47 -24.30 2.62
CA SER A 201 -5.77 -25.72 2.84
C SER A 201 -4.52 -26.56 3.10
N ALA A 202 -3.34 -26.11 2.67
CA ALA A 202 -2.04 -26.72 2.96
C ALA A 202 -1.54 -26.48 4.41
N PHE A 203 -2.43 -26.11 5.33
CA PHE A 203 -2.10 -25.86 6.73
C PHE A 203 -1.98 -27.15 7.54
N ASN A 204 -0.84 -27.35 8.22
CA ASN A 204 -0.56 -28.59 8.95
C ASN A 204 -0.82 -28.47 10.46
N GLY A 205 -1.04 -27.27 10.98
CA GLY A 205 -1.33 -27.08 12.41
C GLY A 205 -0.13 -27.22 13.34
N THR A 206 1.10 -27.15 12.81
CA THR A 206 2.35 -27.41 13.55
C THR A 206 2.50 -26.60 14.85
N TYR A 207 2.01 -25.36 14.85
CA TYR A 207 2.18 -24.38 15.94
C TYR A 207 0.89 -24.07 16.71
N LEU A 208 -0.16 -24.86 16.52
CA LEU A 208 -1.43 -24.64 17.21
C LEU A 208 -1.38 -25.08 18.68
N THR A 209 -1.90 -24.22 19.55
CA THR A 209 -2.21 -24.58 20.93
C THR A 209 -3.60 -25.20 20.98
N THR A 210 -3.76 -26.26 21.78
CA THR A 210 -5.07 -26.87 22.03
C THR A 210 -6.07 -25.83 22.57
N GLY A 211 -7.26 -25.75 21.97
CA GLY A 211 -8.35 -24.88 22.42
C GLY A 211 -8.48 -23.52 21.71
N VAL A 212 -7.68 -23.24 20.67
CA VAL A 212 -7.89 -22.05 19.82
C VAL A 212 -8.88 -22.39 18.70
N GLU A 213 -10.07 -21.80 18.74
CA GLU A 213 -11.02 -21.88 17.63
C GLU A 213 -10.49 -21.05 16.45
N LEU A 214 -10.10 -21.72 15.37
CA LEU A 214 -9.50 -21.06 14.21
C LEU A 214 -10.52 -20.34 13.34
N GLY A 215 -11.74 -20.88 13.22
CA GLY A 215 -12.82 -20.30 12.43
C GLY A 215 -12.35 -19.76 11.08
N ARG A 216 -12.66 -18.50 10.80
CA ARG A 216 -12.28 -17.78 9.57
C ARG A 216 -10.82 -17.31 9.54
N HIS A 217 -10.08 -17.48 10.64
CA HIS A 217 -8.73 -16.96 10.81
C HIS A 217 -7.63 -18.01 10.62
N ILE A 218 -7.94 -19.17 10.02
CA ILE A 218 -6.99 -20.27 9.75
C ILE A 218 -5.77 -19.84 8.92
N TRP A 219 -5.92 -18.81 8.09
CA TRP A 219 -4.82 -18.26 7.29
C TRP A 219 -3.74 -17.57 8.13
N ILE A 220 -4.06 -17.09 9.35
CA ILE A 220 -3.09 -16.44 10.24
C ILE A 220 -2.08 -17.48 10.79
N PRO A 221 -2.51 -18.60 11.41
CA PRO A 221 -1.59 -19.70 11.74
C PRO A 221 -0.82 -20.22 10.53
N ARG A 222 -1.45 -20.32 9.35
CA ARG A 222 -0.76 -20.74 8.12
C ARG A 222 0.36 -19.78 7.74
N LEU A 223 0.14 -18.46 7.86
CA LEU A 223 1.16 -17.45 7.64
C LEU A 223 2.33 -17.61 8.63
N VAL A 224 2.04 -17.79 9.92
CA VAL A 224 3.09 -18.01 10.92
C VAL A 224 3.83 -19.32 10.68
N GLU A 225 3.14 -20.36 10.19
CA GLU A 225 3.77 -21.62 9.79
C GLU A 225 4.74 -21.43 8.63
N ALA A 226 4.34 -20.69 7.59
CA ALA A 226 5.20 -20.35 6.45
C ALA A 226 6.45 -19.56 6.89
N LEU A 227 6.28 -18.57 7.79
CA LEU A 227 7.40 -17.79 8.34
C LEU A 227 8.27 -18.58 9.30
N GLY A 228 7.74 -19.65 9.90
CA GLY A 228 8.48 -20.60 10.70
C GLY A 228 9.27 -21.63 9.88
N SER A 229 9.07 -21.67 8.57
CA SER A 229 9.77 -22.61 7.70
C SER A 229 11.27 -22.28 7.63
N VAL A 230 12.05 -23.32 7.36
CA VAL A 230 13.48 -23.25 7.06
C VAL A 230 13.72 -22.71 5.65
N ILE A 231 12.74 -22.87 4.77
CA ILE A 231 12.76 -22.38 3.40
C ILE A 231 12.29 -20.93 3.42
N ALA A 232 13.05 -20.05 2.77
CA ALA A 232 12.69 -18.64 2.66
C ALA A 232 11.31 -18.49 2.01
N VAL A 233 10.47 -17.60 2.56
CA VAL A 233 9.21 -17.25 1.90
C VAL A 233 9.52 -16.62 0.55
N SER A 234 8.88 -17.12 -0.50
CA SER A 234 9.04 -16.62 -1.86
C SER A 234 7.74 -16.01 -2.38
N SER A 235 7.88 -15.08 -3.32
CA SER A 235 6.75 -14.52 -4.04
C SER A 235 6.20 -15.53 -5.06
N PRO A 236 4.88 -15.52 -5.32
CA PRO A 236 4.29 -16.34 -6.37
C PRO A 236 4.87 -15.95 -7.73
N GLU A 237 5.02 -16.95 -8.60
CA GLU A 237 5.54 -16.73 -9.95
C GLU A 237 4.61 -15.83 -10.76
N LEU A 238 5.20 -14.92 -11.54
CA LEU A 238 4.47 -14.08 -12.47
C LEU A 238 4.01 -14.95 -13.66
N PRO A 239 2.74 -14.85 -14.08
CA PRO A 239 2.19 -15.70 -15.14
C PRO A 239 2.73 -15.43 -16.55
N ILE A 240 3.75 -14.58 -16.69
CA ILE A 240 4.32 -14.13 -17.97
C ILE A 240 5.40 -15.11 -18.46
N ASN A 241 5.94 -15.96 -17.59
CA ASN A 241 6.96 -16.94 -17.94
C ASN A 241 6.38 -18.36 -18.00
N ASP A 242 5.87 -18.76 -19.16
CA ASP A 242 5.51 -20.16 -19.49
C ASP A 242 6.74 -21.10 -19.55
N GLY A 243 7.92 -20.62 -19.17
CA GLY A 243 9.14 -21.42 -19.02
C GLY A 243 9.10 -22.18 -17.71
N ALA A 244 8.51 -23.38 -17.74
CA ALA A 244 8.45 -24.36 -16.66
C ALA A 244 9.76 -24.44 -15.86
N SER A 245 9.80 -23.74 -14.73
CA SER A 245 10.77 -23.99 -13.68
C SER A 245 10.07 -24.90 -12.68
N GLU A 246 10.25 -26.21 -12.82
CA GLU A 246 9.76 -27.24 -11.88
C GLU A 246 10.51 -27.22 -10.53
N GLY A 247 10.88 -26.02 -10.05
CA GLY A 247 11.33 -25.83 -8.69
C GLY A 247 10.12 -25.74 -7.79
N GLN A 248 9.67 -26.88 -7.26
CA GLN A 248 8.60 -26.96 -6.27
C GLN A 248 9.07 -26.26 -4.99
N ASN A 249 8.93 -24.94 -4.94
CA ASN A 249 9.20 -24.15 -3.74
C ASN A 249 8.04 -24.39 -2.77
N ASP A 250 8.29 -25.18 -1.73
CA ASP A 250 7.25 -25.58 -0.75
C ASP A 250 6.74 -24.40 0.12
N ASN A 251 7.37 -23.23 0.05
CA ASN A 251 7.04 -22.06 0.88
C ASN A 251 6.70 -20.78 0.08
N VAL A 252 5.95 -20.94 -1.02
CA VAL A 252 5.44 -19.82 -1.82
C VAL A 252 4.25 -19.15 -1.09
N LEU A 253 4.28 -17.82 -1.01
CA LEU A 253 3.17 -17.02 -0.50
C LEU A 253 2.05 -16.87 -1.55
N PRO A 254 0.78 -16.78 -1.13
CA PRO A 254 -0.33 -16.58 -2.06
C PRO A 254 -0.32 -15.13 -2.61
N PRO A 255 -0.94 -14.87 -3.78
CA PRO A 255 -0.94 -13.54 -4.40
C PRO A 255 -1.37 -12.38 -3.49
N PRO A 256 -2.37 -12.53 -2.59
CA PRO A 256 -2.74 -11.48 -1.63
C PRO A 256 -1.62 -11.01 -0.69
N LEU A 257 -0.55 -11.79 -0.55
CA LEU A 257 0.62 -11.44 0.27
C LEU A 257 1.82 -10.96 -0.56
N PHE A 258 1.68 -10.85 -1.89
CA PHE A 258 2.76 -10.48 -2.81
C PHE A 258 3.47 -9.19 -2.42
N VAL A 259 2.72 -8.09 -2.23
CA VAL A 259 3.27 -6.77 -1.87
C VAL A 259 3.93 -6.78 -0.49
N SER A 260 3.45 -7.64 0.42
CA SER A 260 4.04 -7.82 1.75
C SER A 260 5.24 -8.77 1.77
N GLY A 261 5.55 -9.46 0.67
CA GLY A 261 6.58 -10.49 0.57
C GLY A 261 7.94 -10.09 1.14
N PRO A 262 8.57 -8.97 0.70
CA PRO A 262 9.87 -8.54 1.24
C PRO A 262 9.85 -8.28 2.75
N SER A 263 8.76 -7.68 3.24
CA SER A 263 8.59 -7.44 4.68
C SER A 263 8.35 -8.73 5.47
N LEU A 264 7.68 -9.72 4.87
CA LEU A 264 7.46 -11.03 5.48
C LEU A 264 8.77 -11.83 5.53
N LEU A 265 9.60 -11.77 4.48
CA LEU A 265 10.94 -12.35 4.48
C LEU A 265 11.84 -11.72 5.56
N TYR A 266 11.81 -10.38 5.69
CA TYR A 266 12.49 -9.70 6.80
C TYR A 266 12.03 -10.26 8.15
N VAL A 267 10.71 -10.43 8.35
CA VAL A 267 10.17 -10.96 9.60
C VAL A 267 10.57 -12.42 9.81
N GLN A 268 10.61 -13.26 8.77
CA GLN A 268 11.11 -14.63 8.88
C GLN A 268 12.56 -14.65 9.41
N ASN A 269 13.45 -13.85 8.81
CA ASN A 269 14.84 -13.74 9.25
C ASN A 269 14.94 -13.23 10.69
N TYR A 270 14.08 -12.27 11.04
CA TYR A 270 13.98 -11.73 12.40
C TYR A 270 13.53 -12.77 13.44
N LEU A 271 12.56 -13.62 13.09
CA LEU A 271 12.11 -14.72 13.95
C LEU A 271 13.19 -15.79 14.10
N GLN A 272 13.92 -16.12 13.04
CA GLN A 272 15.06 -17.02 13.10
C GLN A 272 16.18 -16.47 14.01
N ALA A 273 16.50 -15.18 13.89
CA ALA A 273 17.46 -14.52 14.77
C ALA A 273 17.04 -14.55 16.26
N LEU A 274 15.75 -14.38 16.55
CA LEU A 274 15.22 -14.52 17.91
C LEU A 274 15.49 -15.93 18.47
N VAL A 275 15.21 -16.97 17.69
CA VAL A 275 15.45 -18.38 18.09
C VAL A 275 16.94 -18.63 18.30
N ILE A 276 17.79 -18.16 17.38
CA ILE A 276 19.26 -18.24 17.50
C ILE A 276 19.72 -17.57 18.80
N ALA A 277 19.30 -16.33 19.06
CA ALA A 277 19.71 -15.59 20.24
C ALA A 277 19.28 -16.28 21.54
N ALA A 278 18.05 -16.79 21.61
CA ALA A 278 17.55 -17.56 22.74
C ALA A 278 18.34 -18.88 22.95
N ALA A 279 18.69 -19.56 21.86
CA ALA A 279 19.46 -20.79 21.91
C ALA A 279 20.89 -20.52 22.44
N LEU A 280 21.55 -19.46 21.97
CA LEU A 280 22.87 -19.03 22.50
C LEU A 280 22.79 -18.60 23.97
N ARG A 281 21.70 -17.92 24.37
CA ARG A 281 21.45 -17.55 25.77
C ARG A 281 21.33 -18.77 26.69
N SER A 282 20.76 -19.87 26.20
CA SER A 282 20.65 -21.12 26.95
C SER A 282 22.00 -21.81 27.20
N LEU A 283 22.96 -21.65 26.27
CA LEU A 283 24.29 -22.25 26.36
C LEU A 283 25.20 -21.53 27.38
N THR A 284 25.05 -20.21 27.52
CA THR A 284 25.93 -19.41 28.39
C THR A 284 25.66 -19.60 29.89
N ARG A 285 24.47 -20.12 30.27
CA ARG A 285 23.98 -20.26 31.66
C ARG A 285 24.24 -19.02 32.53
N LEU A 286 24.20 -17.82 31.94
CA LEU A 286 24.38 -16.58 32.68
C LEU A 286 23.23 -16.44 33.70
N PRO A 287 23.50 -15.99 34.94
CA PRO A 287 22.46 -15.70 35.91
C PRO A 287 21.47 -14.68 35.31
N PRO A 288 20.18 -14.76 35.69
CA PRO A 288 19.22 -13.72 35.33
C PRO A 288 19.77 -12.38 35.85
N SER A 289 19.87 -11.40 34.96
CA SER A 289 20.58 -10.13 35.09
C SER A 289 20.77 -9.63 36.53
N GLY A 290 22.02 -9.61 37.01
CA GLY A 290 22.42 -8.85 38.19
C GLY A 290 22.40 -7.34 37.92
N PRO A 291 22.49 -6.47 38.94
CA PRO A 291 22.45 -5.03 38.78
C PRO A 291 23.51 -4.58 37.77
N ALA A 292 23.05 -3.82 36.76
CA ALA A 292 23.82 -3.40 35.60
C ALA A 292 25.09 -2.65 35.99
N THR A 293 26.24 -3.34 35.94
CA THR A 293 27.54 -2.69 35.77
C THR A 293 27.73 -2.38 34.28
N GLU A 294 28.37 -1.25 33.97
CA GLU A 294 28.46 -0.48 32.71
C GLU A 294 28.83 -1.20 31.39
N ASN A 295 28.93 -2.53 31.37
CA ASN A 295 29.16 -3.31 30.16
C ASN A 295 27.83 -3.63 29.47
N THR A 296 27.75 -3.40 28.15
CA THR A 296 26.63 -3.88 27.32
C THR A 296 26.30 -5.33 27.65
N SER A 297 25.02 -5.69 27.75
CA SER A 297 24.70 -7.08 28.09
C SER A 297 25.13 -8.01 26.96
N PHE A 298 25.40 -9.27 27.28
CA PHE A 298 25.68 -10.30 26.26
C PHE A 298 24.59 -10.33 25.19
N MET A 299 23.32 -10.20 25.61
CA MET A 299 22.19 -10.24 24.71
C MET A 299 22.08 -9.00 23.82
N ASP A 300 22.42 -7.81 24.31
CA ASP A 300 22.46 -6.61 23.47
C ASP A 300 23.43 -6.79 22.30
N ARG A 301 24.61 -7.38 22.56
CA ARG A 301 25.62 -7.59 21.51
C ARG A 301 25.23 -8.67 20.51
N VAL A 302 24.77 -9.83 21.00
CA VAL A 302 24.31 -10.92 20.12
C VAL A 302 23.15 -10.44 19.27
N TRP A 303 22.19 -9.73 19.87
CA TRP A 303 21.05 -9.19 19.14
C TRP A 303 21.47 -8.13 18.12
N ALA A 304 22.38 -7.21 18.46
CA ALA A 304 22.89 -6.21 17.53
C ALA A 304 23.58 -6.86 16.32
N LEU A 305 24.41 -7.89 16.53
CA LEU A 305 25.07 -8.62 15.44
C LEU A 305 24.06 -9.31 14.50
N LEU A 306 23.04 -9.97 15.05
CA LEU A 306 22.02 -10.64 14.26
C LEU A 306 21.13 -9.62 13.52
N LYS A 307 20.79 -8.51 14.18
CA LYS A 307 19.95 -7.47 13.59
C LYS A 307 20.65 -6.74 12.45
N ALA A 308 21.93 -6.37 12.60
CA ALA A 308 22.72 -5.74 11.55
C ALA A 308 22.77 -6.59 10.27
N GLU A 309 22.80 -7.92 10.41
CA GLU A 309 22.74 -8.83 9.26
C GLU A 309 21.36 -8.81 8.58
N ILE A 310 20.28 -8.79 9.35
CA ILE A 310 18.92 -8.72 8.80
C ILE A 310 18.69 -7.38 8.09
N ASP A 311 19.21 -6.30 8.66
CA ASP A 311 19.13 -4.94 8.11
C ASP A 311 20.04 -4.76 6.87
N GLY A 312 20.91 -5.74 6.57
CA GLY A 312 21.78 -5.72 5.40
C GLY A 312 22.93 -4.72 5.50
N GLU A 313 23.44 -4.45 6.70
CA GLU A 313 24.50 -3.47 6.90
C GLU A 313 25.80 -3.88 6.17
N PRO A 314 26.45 -2.96 5.44
CA PRO A 314 27.64 -3.28 4.67
C PRO A 314 28.77 -3.79 5.58
N GLY A 315 29.20 -5.03 5.36
CA GLY A 315 30.26 -5.68 6.14
C GLY A 315 29.80 -6.72 7.16
N SER A 316 28.49 -6.92 7.35
CA SER A 316 27.94 -7.92 8.30
C SER A 316 28.15 -9.38 7.84
N GLY A 317 28.31 -9.60 6.53
CA GLY A 317 28.23 -10.92 5.89
C GLY A 317 29.41 -11.90 6.12
N GLY A 318 30.59 -11.44 6.53
CA GLY A 318 31.83 -12.22 6.41
C GLY A 318 32.24 -13.08 7.61
N THR A 319 31.81 -12.77 8.84
CA THR A 319 32.39 -13.33 10.09
C THR A 319 31.36 -13.97 11.03
N LYS A 320 30.21 -14.37 10.48
CA LYS A 320 28.94 -14.70 11.16
C LYS A 320 29.01 -15.70 12.32
N LEU A 321 29.46 -16.93 12.08
CA LEU A 321 29.45 -18.00 13.09
C LEU A 321 30.59 -17.87 14.11
N ILE A 322 31.74 -17.39 13.64
CA ILE A 322 32.94 -17.23 14.46
C ILE A 322 32.67 -16.15 15.51
N ASN A 323 32.08 -15.01 15.11
CA ASN A 323 31.71 -13.95 16.04
C ASN A 323 30.71 -14.42 17.09
N LEU A 324 29.66 -15.18 16.72
CA LEU A 324 28.68 -15.68 17.68
C LEU A 324 29.30 -16.68 18.68
N ALA A 325 30.17 -17.58 18.21
CA ALA A 325 30.86 -18.51 19.07
C ALA A 325 31.82 -17.78 20.03
N ASP A 326 32.55 -16.79 19.53
CA ASP A 326 33.47 -15.98 20.32
C ASP A 326 32.73 -15.11 21.35
N GLU A 327 31.55 -14.57 21.01
CA GLU A 327 30.68 -13.87 21.98
C GLU A 327 30.25 -14.77 23.13
N VAL A 328 29.87 -16.03 22.84
CA VAL A 328 29.49 -17.01 23.86
C VAL A 328 30.68 -17.37 24.75
N VAL A 329 31.85 -17.61 24.16
CA VAL A 329 33.09 -17.87 24.91
C VAL A 329 33.45 -16.67 25.79
N ARG A 330 33.39 -15.45 25.24
CA ARG A 330 33.67 -14.21 25.97
C ARG A 330 32.71 -14.01 27.14
N ALA A 331 31.42 -14.25 26.92
CA ALA A 331 30.42 -14.16 27.99
C ALA A 331 30.68 -15.19 29.09
N ARG A 332 31.11 -16.41 28.73
CA ARG A 332 31.47 -17.44 29.71
C ARG A 332 32.71 -17.08 30.52
N LYS A 333 33.77 -16.55 29.87
CA LYS A 333 34.99 -16.07 30.55
C LYS A 333 34.70 -14.92 31.52
N SER A 334 33.73 -14.06 31.20
CA SER A 334 33.36 -12.92 32.07
C SER A 334 32.72 -13.33 33.40
N LEU A 335 32.28 -14.59 33.56
CA LEU A 335 31.76 -15.12 34.83
C LEU A 335 32.88 -15.43 35.86
N GLY A 336 34.15 -15.27 35.50
CA GLY A 336 35.29 -15.45 36.42
C GLY A 336 35.78 -16.89 36.58
N GLU A 337 35.18 -17.85 35.86
CA GLU A 337 35.69 -19.23 35.76
C GLU A 337 36.76 -19.28 34.65
N PRO A 338 38.01 -19.69 34.95
CA PRO A 338 39.01 -19.91 33.91
C PRO A 338 38.57 -21.08 33.01
N LEU A 339 38.28 -20.80 31.74
CA LEU A 339 37.98 -21.84 30.76
C LEU A 339 39.27 -22.46 30.23
N ASP A 340 39.38 -23.78 30.32
CA ASP A 340 40.39 -24.54 29.61
C ASP A 340 40.11 -24.56 28.09
N ALA A 341 41.15 -24.74 27.27
CA ALA A 341 41.05 -24.81 25.82
C ALA A 341 40.10 -25.94 25.36
N ALA A 342 40.07 -27.06 26.08
CA ALA A 342 39.16 -28.17 25.79
C ALA A 342 37.68 -27.78 26.02
N GLU A 343 37.40 -26.97 27.04
CA GLU A 343 36.05 -26.48 27.32
C GLU A 343 35.62 -25.41 26.31
N GLU A 344 36.55 -24.55 25.91
CA GLU A 344 36.33 -23.54 24.87
C GLU A 344 35.95 -24.19 23.53
N GLU A 345 36.70 -25.21 23.10
CA GLU A 345 36.39 -25.96 21.87
C GLU A 345 35.05 -26.69 21.97
N LYS A 346 34.75 -27.27 23.14
CA LYS A 346 33.44 -27.90 23.39
C LYS A 346 32.29 -26.89 23.31
N LEU A 347 32.48 -25.66 23.80
CA LEU A 347 31.47 -24.59 23.68
C LEU A 347 31.29 -24.16 22.23
N ARG A 348 32.37 -23.99 21.46
CA ARG A 348 32.26 -23.68 20.02
C ARG A 348 31.53 -24.78 19.25
N ALA A 349 31.84 -26.04 19.54
CA ALA A 349 31.14 -27.18 18.96
C ALA A 349 29.65 -27.20 19.35
N ALA A 350 29.32 -26.87 20.61
CA ALA A 350 27.94 -26.76 21.07
C ALA A 350 27.19 -25.62 20.36
N VAL A 351 27.80 -24.45 20.20
CA VAL A 351 27.22 -23.34 19.41
C VAL A 351 26.96 -23.80 17.98
N LYS A 352 27.95 -24.41 17.31
CA LYS A 352 27.78 -24.92 15.94
C LYS A 352 26.64 -25.93 15.82
N ARG A 353 26.50 -26.84 16.80
CA ARG A 353 25.42 -27.84 16.83
C ARG A 353 24.07 -27.19 17.04
N THR A 354 23.95 -26.30 18.03
CA THR A 354 22.68 -25.64 18.38
C THR A 354 22.17 -24.68 17.32
N LEU A 355 23.05 -24.20 16.43
CA LEU A 355 22.66 -23.43 15.25
C LEU A 355 22.21 -24.30 14.05
N GLN A 356 22.30 -25.63 14.16
CA GLN A 356 21.67 -26.52 13.19
C GLN A 356 20.16 -26.50 13.38
N ILE A 357 19.45 -26.44 12.27
CA ILE A 357 17.99 -26.27 12.27
C ILE A 357 17.28 -27.49 12.86
N ASP A 358 17.89 -28.67 12.73
CA ASP A 358 17.39 -29.95 13.27
C ASP A 358 17.76 -30.16 14.75
N ASP A 359 18.50 -29.24 15.39
CA ASP A 359 18.82 -29.39 16.81
C ASP A 359 17.53 -29.30 17.65
N PRO A 360 17.31 -30.23 18.59
CA PRO A 360 16.06 -30.30 19.34
C PRO A 360 15.81 -29.05 20.20
N VAL A 361 16.87 -28.35 20.63
CA VAL A 361 16.73 -27.09 21.38
C VAL A 361 16.20 -26.00 20.46
N TYR A 362 16.74 -25.90 19.24
CA TYR A 362 16.30 -24.96 18.22
C TYR A 362 14.82 -25.16 17.89
N VAL A 363 14.44 -26.39 17.52
CA VAL A 363 13.06 -26.76 17.17
C VAL A 363 12.09 -26.48 18.32
N LEU A 364 12.48 -26.79 19.56
CA LEU A 364 11.64 -26.53 20.74
C LEU A 364 11.41 -25.04 20.97
N LEU A 365 12.46 -24.22 20.89
CA LEU A 365 12.38 -22.77 21.08
C LEU A 365 11.54 -22.12 19.97
N GLN A 366 11.77 -22.52 18.72
CA GLN A 366 10.99 -22.07 17.58
C GLN A 366 9.51 -22.40 17.74
N LYS A 367 9.17 -23.66 18.07
CA LYS A 367 7.79 -24.08 18.27
C LYS A 367 7.08 -23.26 19.36
N ARG A 368 7.76 -23.00 20.48
CA ARG A 368 7.21 -22.18 21.58
C ARG A 368 6.97 -20.75 21.14
N LEU A 369 7.95 -20.12 20.48
CA LEU A 369 7.85 -18.76 20.00
C LEU A 369 6.68 -18.60 19.03
N LEU A 370 6.63 -19.43 17.99
CA LEU A 370 5.62 -19.34 16.93
C LEU A 370 4.23 -19.68 17.44
N SER A 371 4.10 -20.61 18.39
CA SER A 371 2.82 -20.91 19.03
C SER A 371 2.27 -19.70 19.80
N VAL A 372 3.11 -19.01 20.58
CA VAL A 372 2.69 -17.81 21.31
C VAL A 372 2.34 -16.67 20.34
N ILE A 373 3.14 -16.44 19.31
CA ILE A 373 2.86 -15.41 18.29
C ILE A 373 1.54 -15.70 17.58
N THR A 374 1.32 -16.95 17.14
CA THR A 374 0.06 -17.39 16.50
C THR A 374 -1.13 -17.11 17.41
N THR A 375 -1.05 -17.54 18.68
CA THR A 375 -2.13 -17.34 19.66
C THR A 375 -2.45 -15.85 19.82
N ARG A 376 -1.43 -14.99 19.91
CA ARG A 376 -1.62 -13.53 20.05
C ARG A 376 -2.24 -12.89 18.82
N LEU A 377 -1.80 -13.26 17.62
CA LEU A 377 -2.34 -12.72 16.37
C LEU A 377 -3.80 -13.13 16.16
N VAL A 378 -4.15 -14.38 16.43
CA VAL A 378 -5.54 -14.88 16.35
C VAL A 378 -6.43 -14.19 17.39
N GLN A 379 -5.98 -14.05 18.64
CA GLN A 379 -6.75 -13.33 19.67
C GLN A 379 -6.97 -11.85 19.29
N SER A 380 -5.95 -11.19 18.74
CA SER A 380 -6.08 -9.81 18.26
C SER A 380 -7.06 -9.70 17.09
N ALA A 381 -7.11 -10.70 16.22
CA ALA A 381 -8.06 -10.77 15.12
C ALA A 381 -9.50 -10.86 15.62
N GLN A 382 -9.76 -11.75 16.57
CA GLN A 382 -11.08 -12.01 17.14
C GLN A 382 -11.62 -10.81 17.94
N ARG A 383 -10.77 -10.12 18.71
CA ARG A 383 -11.18 -8.95 19.51
C ARG A 383 -11.77 -7.82 18.67
N LYS A 384 -11.28 -7.62 17.44
CA LYS A 384 -11.81 -6.59 16.53
C LYS A 384 -13.22 -6.90 16.03
N GLN A 385 -13.60 -8.17 15.97
CA GLN A 385 -14.93 -8.58 15.50
C GLN A 385 -16.00 -8.53 16.60
N GLN A 386 -15.62 -8.44 17.87
CA GLN A 386 -16.59 -8.25 18.93
C GLN A 386 -17.14 -6.82 18.82
N PRO A 387 -18.44 -6.63 18.50
CA PRO A 387 -19.03 -5.31 18.48
C PRO A 387 -18.77 -4.70 19.87
N MET A 388 -18.03 -3.60 19.91
CA MET A 388 -17.79 -2.90 21.16
C MET A 388 -19.14 -2.46 21.68
N ALA A 389 -19.68 -3.22 22.65
CA ALA A 389 -20.84 -2.79 23.40
C ALA A 389 -20.51 -1.38 23.94
N PRO A 390 -21.36 -0.37 23.70
CA PRO A 390 -21.07 0.99 24.13
C PRO A 390 -20.75 0.98 25.63
N ALA A 391 -19.55 1.45 26.00
CA ALA A 391 -19.09 1.47 27.40
C ALA A 391 -20.03 2.27 28.32
N HIS A 392 -20.85 3.14 27.73
CA HIS A 392 -21.97 3.80 28.38
C HIS A 392 -23.24 3.62 27.55
N LEU A 393 -24.12 2.74 28.02
CA LEU A 393 -25.54 2.80 27.66
C LEU A 393 -26.14 4.02 28.36
N GLN A 394 -26.13 5.18 27.71
CA GLN A 394 -26.93 6.33 28.16
C GLN A 394 -28.42 6.01 27.94
N SER A 395 -29.03 5.29 28.88
CA SER A 395 -30.47 5.19 29.00
C SER A 395 -31.03 6.49 29.58
N GLY A 396 -30.99 7.57 28.78
CA GLY A 396 -31.36 8.91 29.21
C GLY A 396 -32.56 9.47 28.47
N ARG A 397 -33.71 9.54 29.16
CA ARG A 397 -34.91 10.32 28.81
C ARG A 397 -34.55 11.61 28.06
N GLU A 398 -34.97 11.69 26.80
CA GLU A 398 -34.82 12.88 25.97
C GLU A 398 -35.42 14.09 26.70
N ARG A 399 -34.58 15.09 26.97
CA ARG A 399 -35.07 16.42 27.30
C ARG A 399 -35.49 17.09 26.00
N PRO A 400 -36.78 17.47 25.83
CA PRO A 400 -37.22 18.15 24.61
C PRO A 400 -36.49 19.50 24.49
N GLY A 401 -35.77 19.70 23.38
CA GLY A 401 -35.25 21.03 23.01
C GLY A 401 -33.80 21.11 22.54
N LYS A 402 -32.98 20.05 22.59
CA LYS A 402 -31.64 20.09 21.98
C LYS A 402 -31.69 19.66 20.52
N ARG A 403 -31.46 20.62 19.62
CA ARG A 403 -31.31 20.38 18.17
C ARG A 403 -30.24 19.29 17.95
N PRO A 404 -30.53 18.28 17.12
CA PRO A 404 -29.55 17.24 16.79
C PRO A 404 -28.35 17.91 16.12
N ARG A 405 -27.21 17.91 16.82
CA ARG A 405 -25.93 18.16 16.16
C ARG A 405 -25.63 16.90 15.36
N LEU A 406 -25.53 17.01 14.05
CA LEU A 406 -24.85 16.02 13.23
C LEU A 406 -23.43 15.91 13.79
N VAL A 407 -23.20 14.92 14.65
CA VAL A 407 -21.87 14.42 14.95
C VAL A 407 -21.52 13.60 13.71
N ILE A 408 -20.85 14.24 12.76
CA ILE A 408 -20.15 13.50 11.72
C ILE A 408 -19.04 12.78 12.50
N ASP A 409 -19.23 11.48 12.70
CA ASP A 409 -18.33 10.59 13.45
C ASP A 409 -17.07 10.34 12.61
N ASP A 410 -16.36 11.42 12.29
CA ASP A 410 -15.22 11.52 11.38
C ASP A 410 -13.88 11.34 12.12
N GLU A 411 -13.92 10.73 13.31
CA GLU A 411 -12.72 10.24 13.97
C GLU A 411 -12.53 8.76 13.57
N PRO A 412 -11.79 8.45 12.49
CA PRO A 412 -11.43 7.09 12.18
C PRO A 412 -10.73 6.47 13.39
N GLU A 413 -11.11 5.24 13.75
CA GLU A 413 -10.62 4.48 14.90
C GLU A 413 -9.08 4.32 14.95
N GLU A 414 -8.35 4.74 13.91
CA GLU A 414 -6.89 4.71 13.83
C GLU A 414 -6.17 5.53 14.92
N SER A 415 -6.87 6.48 15.56
CA SER A 415 -6.33 7.27 16.68
C SER A 415 -6.43 6.60 18.04
N ARG A 416 -7.02 5.40 18.14
CA ARG A 416 -6.87 4.59 19.36
C ARG A 416 -5.40 4.25 19.47
N GLU A 417 -4.67 5.05 20.24
CA GLU A 417 -3.34 4.75 20.75
C GLU A 417 -3.31 3.26 21.02
N ARG A 418 -2.57 2.51 20.17
CA ARG A 418 -2.50 1.06 20.26
C ARG A 418 -2.10 0.79 21.71
N THR A 419 -3.07 0.39 22.53
CA THR A 419 -2.83 0.15 23.95
C THR A 419 -1.61 -0.74 24.00
N PRO A 420 -0.54 -0.32 24.71
CA PRO A 420 0.74 -1.00 24.67
C PRO A 420 0.44 -2.47 24.93
N GLU A 421 0.71 -3.28 23.91
CA GLU A 421 0.47 -4.70 23.99
C GLU A 421 1.28 -5.19 25.17
N GLY A 422 0.60 -5.76 26.17
CA GLY A 422 1.28 -6.29 27.34
C GLY A 422 2.42 -7.20 26.90
N GLU A 423 3.55 -7.09 27.60
CA GLU A 423 4.80 -7.78 27.24
C GLU A 423 4.55 -9.27 26.96
N VAL A 424 5.03 -9.73 25.81
CA VAL A 424 4.88 -11.13 25.38
C VAL A 424 6.06 -11.93 25.91
N ILE A 425 5.89 -12.50 27.10
CA ILE A 425 6.90 -13.34 27.73
C ILE A 425 6.75 -14.78 27.24
N VAL A 426 7.80 -15.30 26.59
CA VAL A 426 7.88 -16.69 26.10
C VAL A 426 8.94 -17.44 26.90
N LYS A 427 8.64 -18.67 27.31
CA LYS A 427 9.62 -19.50 28.03
C LYS A 427 10.83 -19.83 27.15
N GLY A 428 12.03 -19.48 27.62
CA GLY A 428 13.29 -19.49 26.87
C GLY A 428 13.66 -18.15 26.23
N PHE A 429 12.80 -17.15 26.31
CA PHE A 429 12.99 -15.79 25.79
C PHE A 429 12.74 -14.74 26.88
N GLU A 430 13.06 -15.06 28.13
CA GLU A 430 12.79 -14.19 29.29
C GLU A 430 13.73 -12.97 29.36
N ASP A 431 14.78 -12.95 28.55
CA ASP A 431 15.71 -11.82 28.50
C ASP A 431 15.01 -10.54 27.97
N PRO A 432 15.16 -9.38 28.64
CA PRO A 432 14.45 -8.15 28.25
C PRO A 432 14.68 -7.72 26.80
N VAL A 433 15.87 -7.99 26.23
CA VAL A 433 16.19 -7.67 24.83
C VAL A 433 15.32 -8.53 23.90
N LEU A 434 15.18 -9.82 24.20
CA LEU A 434 14.36 -10.75 23.43
C LEU A 434 12.88 -10.47 23.58
N VAL A 435 12.39 -10.16 24.79
CA VAL A 435 10.97 -9.79 25.02
C VAL A 435 10.59 -8.57 24.17
N ARG A 436 11.43 -7.54 24.14
CA ARG A 436 11.21 -6.36 23.30
C ARG A 436 11.23 -6.71 21.81
N ALA A 437 12.21 -7.50 21.39
CA ALA A 437 12.31 -7.93 20.01
C ALA A 437 11.10 -8.78 19.56
N ILE A 438 10.58 -9.67 20.42
CA ILE A 438 9.33 -10.41 20.16
C ILE A 438 8.16 -9.45 19.99
N GLY A 439 8.03 -8.44 20.86
CA GLY A 439 7.01 -7.40 20.73
C GLY A 439 7.07 -6.69 19.38
N GLU A 440 8.26 -6.34 18.91
CA GLU A 440 8.45 -5.74 17.59
C GLU A 440 8.03 -6.70 16.46
N ALA A 441 8.42 -7.97 16.52
CA ALA A 441 8.02 -8.98 15.53
C ALA A 441 6.50 -9.16 15.48
N VAL A 442 5.84 -9.25 16.64
CA VAL A 442 4.37 -9.35 16.75
C VAL A 442 3.70 -8.10 16.18
N GLY A 443 4.21 -6.89 16.50
CA GLY A 443 3.67 -5.64 15.97
C GLY A 443 3.78 -5.52 14.46
N ARG A 444 4.92 -5.93 13.88
CA ARG A 444 5.12 -6.00 12.42
C ARG A 444 4.17 -7.00 11.77
N LEU A 445 4.07 -8.22 12.30
CA LEU A 445 3.16 -9.25 11.78
C LEU A 445 1.70 -8.84 11.87
N ARG A 446 1.28 -8.27 13.00
CA ARG A 446 -0.08 -7.77 13.17
C ARG A 446 -0.41 -6.74 12.12
N SER A 447 0.48 -5.78 11.88
CA SER A 447 0.25 -4.74 10.87
C SER A 447 0.06 -5.35 9.48
N LYS A 448 0.77 -6.44 9.15
CA LYS A 448 0.56 -7.19 7.89
C LYS A 448 -0.75 -7.96 7.87
N VAL A 449 -1.10 -8.64 8.97
CA VAL A 449 -2.38 -9.35 9.10
C VAL A 449 -3.57 -8.39 8.98
N GLU A 450 -3.49 -7.22 9.59
CA GLU A 450 -4.51 -6.17 9.51
C GLU A 450 -4.64 -5.63 8.09
N TRP A 451 -3.50 -5.30 7.46
CA TRP A 451 -3.48 -4.84 6.08
C TRP A 451 -4.09 -5.86 5.12
N THR A 452 -3.66 -7.12 5.19
CA THR A 452 -4.20 -8.18 4.32
C THR A 452 -5.70 -8.36 4.52
N ARG A 453 -6.20 -8.31 5.77
CA ARG A 453 -7.64 -8.36 6.04
C ARG A 453 -8.39 -7.18 5.44
N GLU A 454 -7.85 -5.96 5.56
CA GLU A 454 -8.49 -4.76 5.03
C GLU A 454 -8.55 -4.74 3.50
N VAL A 455 -7.51 -5.24 2.82
CA VAL A 455 -7.43 -5.29 1.34
C VAL A 455 -8.25 -6.47 0.78
N TRP A 456 -8.20 -7.62 1.45
CA TRP A 456 -8.72 -8.90 0.98
C TRP A 456 -9.82 -9.46 1.90
N HIS A 457 -10.68 -8.59 2.43
CA HIS A 457 -11.75 -8.95 3.37
C HIS A 457 -12.67 -10.06 2.85
N ASP A 458 -12.93 -10.07 1.54
CA ASP A 458 -13.68 -11.11 0.83
C ASP A 458 -13.04 -12.50 0.92
N LEU A 459 -11.69 -12.58 0.85
CA LEU A 459 -10.94 -13.82 0.97
C LEU A 459 -10.69 -14.23 2.42
N THR A 460 -10.55 -13.26 3.33
CA THR A 460 -10.19 -13.53 4.73
C THR A 460 -11.40 -13.74 5.64
N ASP A 461 -12.53 -13.09 5.37
CA ASP A 461 -13.75 -13.17 6.18
C ASP A 461 -14.91 -13.91 5.50
N GLY A 462 -14.73 -14.30 4.23
CA GLY A 462 -15.68 -15.12 3.49
C GLY A 462 -15.97 -16.44 4.21
N GLU A 463 -17.24 -16.79 4.33
CA GLU A 463 -17.63 -18.13 4.76
C GLU A 463 -17.06 -19.12 3.76
N SER A 464 -16.19 -20.03 4.20
CA SER A 464 -15.72 -21.12 3.34
C SER A 464 -16.93 -21.80 2.72
N VAL A 465 -17.15 -21.54 1.43
CA VAL A 465 -18.24 -22.11 0.61
C VAL A 465 -18.13 -23.65 0.51
N ALA A 466 -17.11 -24.24 1.14
CA ALA A 466 -16.85 -25.66 1.24
C ALA A 466 -17.92 -26.50 2.00
N GLY A 467 -19.01 -25.90 2.49
CA GLY A 467 -19.98 -26.58 3.36
C GLY A 467 -21.31 -27.04 2.74
N THR A 468 -21.68 -26.63 1.52
CA THR A 468 -23.06 -26.86 1.02
C THR A 468 -23.12 -27.51 -0.36
N GLN A 469 -22.22 -28.44 -0.66
CA GLN A 469 -22.58 -29.53 -1.58
C GLN A 469 -23.29 -30.64 -0.78
N THR A 470 -24.51 -30.33 -0.32
CA THR A 470 -25.46 -31.36 0.07
C THR A 470 -25.64 -32.27 -1.15
N TYR A 471 -25.16 -33.50 -1.02
CA TYR A 471 -25.58 -34.66 -1.80
C TYR A 471 -27.11 -34.63 -1.98
N GLN A 472 -27.60 -34.09 -3.09
CA GLN A 472 -28.90 -34.50 -3.62
C GLN A 472 -28.64 -35.82 -4.33
N GLY A 473 -28.71 -36.88 -3.53
CA GLY A 473 -28.87 -38.23 -4.03
C GLY A 473 -30.20 -38.33 -4.78
N THR A 474 -30.10 -38.87 -5.99
CA THR A 474 -31.16 -39.39 -6.86
C THR A 474 -32.17 -40.27 -6.16
#